data_AF-A0A353C3V8-F1
#
_entry.id   AF-A0A353C3V8-F1
#
_cell.length_a   1.000
_cell.length_b   1.000
_cell.length_c   1.000
_cell.angle_alpha   90.00
_cell.angle_beta   90.00
_cell.angle_gamma   90.00
#
_symmetry.space_group_name_H-M   'P 1'
#
loop_
_entity.id
_entity.type
_entity.pdbx_description
1 polymer ?
#
loop_
_entity_poly.entity_id
_entity_poly.type
_entity_poly.pdbx_seq_one_letter_code
_entity_poly.pdbx_strand_id
1 'polypeptide(L)'
;MKGIFWKEGESFSNSMSLIAFLLVRYPELGSVRFDPGQKTLLFSFVLIKSLTKEEFEPFKDKLLLSLNNMTQLQGRESETGTIEVNYAEYDGLTFLEIVRNIESLTQEEIALITGIIRESFEEYLLLDQDDTLQEEDAVLQEEMIEHMLEDLKDSRQEKRLIGFREEGRVLVFNRANLHK
;
A
#
# COMPACT_ATOMS: atom_id res chain seq x y z
N MET A 1 16.59 6.75 13.07
CA MET A 1 15.35 7.50 12.80
C MET A 1 15.67 8.91 12.30
N LYS A 2 15.76 9.12 10.97
CA LYS A 2 15.68 10.47 10.40
C LYS A 2 14.21 10.87 10.38
N GLY A 3 13.95 12.12 10.78
CA GLY A 3 12.70 12.55 11.37
C GLY A 3 11.50 12.47 10.44
N ILE A 4 10.40 11.96 10.97
CA ILE A 4 9.08 12.23 10.41
C ILE A 4 8.75 13.68 10.80
N PHE A 5 8.64 14.56 9.81
CA PHE A 5 8.42 15.99 10.03
C PHE A 5 6.94 16.34 9.81
N TRP A 6 6.30 16.88 10.85
CA TRP A 6 4.91 17.31 10.86
C TRP A 6 4.82 18.84 10.84
N LYS A 7 3.81 19.40 10.18
CA LYS A 7 3.49 20.83 10.26
C LYS A 7 2.51 21.06 11.41
N GLU A 8 2.84 21.93 12.37
CA GLU A 8 1.99 22.28 13.51
C GLU A 8 0.59 22.73 13.05
N GLY A 9 -0.46 22.02 13.49
CA GLY A 9 -1.85 22.48 13.34
C GLY A 9 -2.93 21.39 13.24
N GLU A 10 -2.62 20.18 12.72
CA GLU A 10 -3.54 19.04 12.71
C GLU A 10 -3.01 17.91 13.61
N SER A 11 -3.88 17.28 14.41
CA SER A 11 -3.46 16.12 15.22
C SER A 11 -3.10 14.97 14.28
N PHE A 12 -1.87 14.47 14.37
CA PHE A 12 -1.44 13.29 13.66
C PHE A 12 -2.26 12.07 14.13
N SER A 13 -3.06 11.48 13.24
CA SER A 13 -3.93 10.34 13.58
C SER A 13 -3.23 9.00 13.34
N ASN A 14 -3.68 7.93 14.01
CA ASN A 14 -3.17 6.57 13.79
C ASN A 14 -3.24 6.15 12.31
N SER A 15 -4.26 6.61 11.56
CA SER A 15 -4.37 6.36 10.12
C SER A 15 -3.26 7.04 9.30
N MET A 16 -2.81 8.23 9.72
CA MET A 16 -1.66 8.90 9.08
C MET A 16 -0.36 8.17 9.44
N SER A 17 -0.22 7.71 10.69
CA SER A 17 0.90 6.87 11.12
C SER A 17 0.98 5.61 10.26
N LEU A 18 -0.13 4.88 10.11
CA LEU A 18 -0.19 3.66 9.32
C LEU A 18 0.30 3.87 7.89
N ILE A 19 -0.22 4.90 7.20
CA ILE A 19 0.22 5.22 5.84
C ILE A 19 1.71 5.50 5.80
N ALA A 20 2.23 6.23 6.79
CA ALA A 20 3.66 6.50 6.86
C ALA A 20 4.48 5.22 7.09
N PHE A 21 4.06 4.34 7.99
CA PHE A 21 4.73 3.07 8.26
C PHE A 21 4.69 2.13 7.05
N LEU A 22 3.57 2.03 6.34
CA LEU A 22 3.47 1.26 5.09
C LEU A 22 4.49 1.77 4.06
N LEU A 23 4.58 3.09 3.89
CA LEU A 23 5.54 3.74 3.01
C LEU A 23 6.96 3.81 3.56
N VAL A 24 7.27 3.22 4.72
CA VAL A 24 8.66 3.02 5.15
C VAL A 24 9.02 1.55 4.99
N ARG A 25 8.14 0.67 5.48
CA ARG A 25 8.32 -0.78 5.47
C ARG A 25 8.39 -1.37 4.05
N TYR A 26 7.62 -0.82 3.11
CA TYR A 26 7.53 -1.33 1.74
C TYR A 26 8.07 -0.28 0.74
N PRO A 27 9.33 -0.38 0.30
CA PRO A 27 9.95 0.53 -0.68
C PRO A 27 9.32 0.49 -2.07
N GLU A 28 8.64 -0.61 -2.40
CA GLU A 28 7.94 -0.77 -3.67
C GLU A 28 6.70 0.14 -3.78
N LEU A 29 6.13 0.59 -2.65
CA LEU A 29 4.96 1.46 -2.64
C LEU A 29 5.33 2.89 -3.03
N GLY A 30 4.83 3.34 -4.18
CA GLY A 30 4.92 4.74 -4.61
C GLY A 30 3.93 5.65 -3.89
N SER A 31 2.70 5.17 -3.65
CA SER A 31 1.74 5.88 -2.80
C SER A 31 0.73 4.93 -2.13
N VAL A 32 0.16 5.40 -1.02
CA VAL A 32 -0.95 4.74 -0.32
C VAL A 32 -2.06 5.75 -0.13
N ARG A 33 -3.29 5.41 -0.52
CA ARG A 33 -4.47 6.27 -0.37
C ARG A 33 -5.53 5.57 0.46
N PHE A 34 -6.09 6.28 1.42
CA PHE A 34 -7.23 5.83 2.21
C PHE A 34 -8.51 6.56 1.79
N ASP A 35 -9.54 5.80 1.42
CA ASP A 35 -10.88 6.32 1.18
C ASP A 35 -11.84 5.84 2.28
N PRO A 36 -12.25 6.74 3.21
CA PRO A 36 -13.16 6.36 4.29
C PRO A 36 -14.59 6.11 3.83
N GLY A 37 -14.99 6.67 2.68
CA GLY A 37 -16.33 6.47 2.12
C GLY A 37 -16.49 5.08 1.52
N GLN A 38 -15.42 4.53 0.92
CA GLN A 38 -15.39 3.16 0.40
C GLN A 38 -14.79 2.15 1.39
N LYS A 39 -14.23 2.63 2.52
CA LYS A 39 -13.46 1.82 3.47
C LYS A 39 -12.38 1.00 2.78
N THR A 40 -11.60 1.65 1.92
CA THR A 40 -10.55 0.99 1.13
C THR A 40 -9.19 1.68 1.27
N LEU A 41 -8.15 0.86 1.14
CA LEU A 41 -6.79 1.32 0.84
C LEU A 41 -6.47 1.05 -0.63
N LEU A 42 -5.86 2.02 -1.27
CA LEU A 42 -5.31 1.90 -2.62
C LEU A 42 -3.79 2.00 -2.53
N PHE A 43 -3.13 0.91 -2.91
CA PHE A 43 -1.68 0.80 -3.02
C PHE A 43 -1.29 1.06 -4.47
N SER A 44 -0.36 1.99 -4.69
CA SER A 44 0.12 2.32 -6.03
C SER A 44 1.61 2.04 -6.14
N PHE A 45 1.98 1.37 -7.23
CA PHE A 45 3.34 1.02 -7.60
C PHE A 45 3.64 1.63 -8.97
N VAL A 46 4.89 2.04 -9.18
CA VAL A 46 5.31 2.67 -10.44
C VAL A 46 6.37 1.80 -11.09
N LEU A 47 6.14 1.43 -12.34
CA LEU A 47 7.10 0.72 -13.17
C LEU A 47 7.66 1.65 -14.25
N ILE A 48 8.97 1.62 -14.46
CA ILE A 48 9.68 2.31 -15.54
C ILE A 48 9.62 1.48 -16.83
N LYS A 49 8.40 1.11 -17.21
CA LYS A 49 8.05 0.47 -18.49
C LYS A 49 6.55 0.62 -18.76
N SER A 50 6.17 0.53 -20.03
CA SER A 50 4.79 0.21 -20.43
C SER A 50 4.56 -1.29 -20.27
N LEU A 51 3.48 -1.67 -19.59
CA LEU A 51 3.14 -3.05 -19.29
C LEU A 51 2.08 -3.53 -20.27
N THR A 52 2.41 -4.52 -21.09
CA THR A 52 1.41 -5.02 -22.03
C THR A 52 0.34 -5.84 -21.31
N LYS A 53 -0.82 -6.00 -21.95
CA LYS A 53 -1.89 -6.85 -21.40
C LYS A 53 -1.42 -8.29 -21.18
N GLU A 54 -0.58 -8.81 -22.06
CA GLU A 54 0.00 -10.16 -22.00
C GLU A 54 0.97 -10.34 -20.83
N GLU A 55 1.54 -9.25 -20.30
CA GLU A 55 2.35 -9.25 -19.08
C GLU A 55 1.48 -9.04 -17.83
N PHE A 56 0.46 -8.19 -17.93
CA PHE A 56 -0.43 -7.83 -16.82
C PHE A 56 -1.35 -8.97 -16.39
N GLU A 57 -2.01 -9.66 -17.33
CA GLU A 57 -3.01 -10.70 -16.98
C GLU A 57 -2.38 -11.87 -16.22
N PRO A 58 -1.23 -12.46 -16.63
CA PRO A 58 -0.59 -13.52 -15.86
C PRO A 58 -0.14 -13.07 -14.46
N PHE A 59 0.36 -11.83 -14.34
CA PHE A 59 0.70 -11.24 -13.05
C PHE A 59 -0.54 -11.12 -12.15
N LYS A 60 -1.64 -10.58 -12.69
CA LYS A 60 -2.89 -10.42 -11.96
C LYS A 60 -3.44 -11.76 -11.50
N ASP A 61 -3.45 -12.76 -12.37
CA ASP A 61 -3.90 -14.12 -12.04
C ASP A 61 -3.04 -14.73 -10.93
N LYS A 62 -1.72 -14.59 -11.02
CA LYS A 62 -0.78 -15.05 -9.96
C LYS A 62 -1.07 -14.36 -8.63
N LEU A 63 -1.24 -13.04 -8.64
CA LEU A 63 -1.52 -12.26 -7.43
C LEU A 63 -2.83 -12.70 -6.76
N LEU A 64 -3.91 -12.78 -7.53
CA LEU A 64 -5.22 -13.18 -7.01
C LEU A 64 -5.22 -14.62 -6.50
N LEU A 65 -4.57 -15.54 -7.22
CA LEU A 65 -4.44 -16.93 -6.80
C LEU A 65 -3.65 -17.06 -5.49
N SER A 66 -2.52 -16.35 -5.36
CA SER A 66 -1.71 -16.37 -4.15
C SER A 66 -2.46 -15.83 -2.93
N LEU A 67 -3.20 -14.72 -3.10
CA LEU A 67 -4.01 -14.15 -2.02
C LEU A 67 -5.14 -15.10 -1.60
N ASN A 68 -5.84 -15.70 -2.57
CA ASN A 68 -6.88 -16.69 -2.28
C ASN A 68 -6.32 -17.93 -1.57
N ASN A 69 -5.16 -18.43 -1.98
CA ASN A 69 -4.53 -19.57 -1.31
C ASN A 69 -4.11 -19.21 0.12
N MET A 70 -3.62 -17.99 0.34
CA MET A 70 -3.26 -17.51 1.67
C MET A 70 -4.47 -17.51 2.61
N THR A 71 -5.61 -16.93 2.18
CA THR A 71 -6.82 -16.87 3.01
C THR A 71 -7.39 -18.27 3.28
N GLN A 72 -7.35 -19.18 2.30
CA GLN A 72 -7.74 -20.58 2.48
C GLN A 72 -6.86 -21.32 3.50
N LEU A 73 -5.53 -21.15 3.43
CA LEU A 73 -4.61 -21.77 4.39
C LEU A 73 -4.81 -21.24 5.82
N GLN A 74 -5.27 -20.00 5.95
CA GLN A 74 -5.60 -19.37 7.23
C GLN A 74 -7.02 -19.72 7.73
N GLY A 75 -7.84 -20.42 6.93
CA GLY A 75 -9.25 -20.70 7.26
C GLY A 75 -10.14 -19.46 7.24
N ARG A 76 -9.77 -18.43 6.47
CA ARG A 76 -10.45 -17.12 6.35
C ARG A 76 -11.09 -16.93 4.98
N GLU A 77 -11.38 -18.01 4.25
CA GLU A 77 -11.90 -17.92 2.87
C GLU A 77 -13.21 -17.12 2.78
N SER A 78 -14.03 -17.15 3.84
CA SER A 78 -15.29 -16.41 3.93
C SER A 78 -15.12 -14.92 4.24
N GLU A 79 -13.91 -14.50 4.63
CA GLU A 79 -13.59 -13.12 5.02
C GLU A 79 -12.94 -12.33 3.89
N THR A 80 -12.65 -12.96 2.74
CA THR A 80 -11.99 -12.29 1.61
C THR A 80 -12.90 -11.21 1.04
N GLY A 81 -12.61 -9.95 1.35
CA GLY A 81 -13.36 -8.82 0.79
C GLY A 81 -12.95 -8.46 -0.65
N THR A 82 -13.31 -7.28 -1.10
CA THR A 82 -13.08 -6.84 -2.48
C THR A 82 -11.61 -6.51 -2.75
N ILE A 83 -11.08 -7.09 -3.82
CA ILE A 83 -9.79 -6.72 -4.40
C ILE A 83 -9.98 -6.28 -5.85
N GLU A 84 -9.42 -5.13 -6.19
CA GLU A 84 -9.34 -4.66 -7.57
C GLU A 84 -7.88 -4.44 -7.93
N VAL A 85 -7.47 -4.96 -9.09
CA VAL A 85 -6.12 -4.81 -9.63
C VAL A 85 -6.25 -4.17 -11.00
N ASN A 86 -5.72 -2.96 -11.12
CA ASN A 86 -5.81 -2.12 -12.31
C ASN A 86 -4.41 -1.59 -12.66
N TYR A 87 -4.27 -1.13 -13.90
CA TYR A 87 -3.08 -0.39 -14.31
C TYR A 87 -3.46 0.76 -15.26
N ALA A 88 -2.63 1.79 -15.26
CA ALA A 88 -2.68 2.86 -16.24
C ALA A 88 -1.28 3.12 -16.78
N GLU A 89 -1.19 3.42 -18.07
CA GLU A 89 0.07 3.76 -18.72
C GLU A 89 0.15 5.25 -19.01
N TYR A 90 1.31 5.84 -18.78
CA TYR A 90 1.58 7.22 -19.14
C TYR A 90 3.08 7.43 -19.36
N ASP A 91 3.44 7.92 -20.55
CA ASP A 91 4.81 8.32 -20.92
C ASP A 91 5.89 7.25 -20.62
N GLY A 92 5.63 6.00 -21.01
CA GLY A 92 6.55 4.89 -20.77
C GLY A 92 6.60 4.38 -19.32
N LEU A 93 5.73 4.91 -18.44
CA LEU A 93 5.53 4.43 -17.08
C LEU A 93 4.22 3.65 -16.97
N THR A 94 4.19 2.67 -16.07
CA THR A 94 2.97 1.99 -15.65
C THR A 94 2.70 2.26 -14.18
N PHE A 95 1.48 2.71 -13.89
CA PHE A 95 0.95 2.85 -12.55
C PHE A 95 0.07 1.65 -12.25
N LEU A 96 0.59 0.70 -11.46
CA LEU A 96 -0.19 -0.43 -10.95
C LEU A 96 -0.94 0.03 -9.71
N GLU A 97 -2.24 -0.20 -9.66
CA GLU A 97 -3.09 0.14 -8.52
C GLU A 97 -3.81 -1.10 -8.00
N ILE A 98 -3.68 -1.34 -6.70
CA ILE A 98 -4.38 -2.40 -5.99
C ILE A 98 -5.29 -1.77 -4.94
N VAL A 99 -6.59 -1.97 -5.08
CA VAL A 99 -7.61 -1.51 -4.12
C VAL A 99 -8.02 -2.69 -3.25
N ARG A 100 -7.96 -2.53 -1.93
CA ARG A 100 -8.40 -3.52 -0.93
C ARG A 100 -9.35 -2.88 0.07
N ASN A 101 -10.44 -3.57 0.39
CA ASN A 101 -11.26 -3.21 1.55
C ASN A 101 -10.44 -3.34 2.84
N ILE A 102 -10.62 -2.41 3.77
CA ILE A 102 -9.87 -2.43 5.04
C ILE A 102 -10.33 -3.54 5.99
N GLU A 103 -11.60 -3.97 5.88
CA GLU A 103 -12.24 -4.88 6.84
C GLU A 103 -11.49 -6.21 6.99
N SER A 104 -11.03 -6.77 5.87
CA SER A 104 -10.34 -8.08 5.86
C SER A 104 -8.83 -7.98 5.63
N LEU A 105 -8.32 -6.77 5.38
CA LEU A 105 -6.91 -6.55 5.06
C LEU A 105 -6.05 -6.85 6.28
N THR A 106 -4.93 -7.55 6.06
CA THR A 106 -3.90 -7.82 7.07
C THR A 106 -2.54 -7.37 6.58
N GLN A 107 -1.59 -7.25 7.50
CA GLN A 107 -0.21 -6.94 7.17
C GLN A 107 0.41 -8.00 6.26
N GLU A 108 0.11 -9.30 6.45
CA GLU A 108 0.66 -10.37 5.61
C GLU A 108 0.12 -10.30 4.17
N GLU A 109 -1.14 -9.87 3.97
CA GLU A 109 -1.66 -9.61 2.62
C GLU A 109 -0.82 -8.54 1.90
N ILE A 110 -0.47 -7.46 2.59
CA ILE A 110 0.35 -6.36 2.04
C ILE A 110 1.76 -6.86 1.74
N ALA A 111 2.36 -7.66 2.64
CA ALA A 111 3.66 -8.29 2.42
C ALA A 111 3.66 -9.24 1.21
N LEU A 112 2.59 -10.02 1.03
CA LEU A 112 2.45 -10.92 -0.11
C LEU A 112 2.27 -10.13 -1.43
N ILE A 113 1.43 -9.09 -1.44
CA ILE A 113 1.23 -8.21 -2.59
C ILE A 113 2.57 -7.59 -3.04
N THR A 114 3.28 -6.98 -2.10
CA THR A 114 4.56 -6.31 -2.37
C THR A 114 5.62 -7.31 -2.83
N GLY A 115 5.69 -8.48 -2.20
CA GLY A 115 6.60 -9.57 -2.60
C GLY A 115 6.35 -10.08 -4.03
N ILE A 116 5.08 -10.29 -4.42
CA ILE A 116 4.73 -10.73 -5.78
C ILE A 116 5.04 -9.66 -6.82
N ILE A 117 4.79 -8.39 -6.49
CA ILE A 117 5.13 -7.26 -7.38
C ILE A 117 6.63 -7.18 -7.59
N ARG A 118 7.40 -7.29 -6.52
CA ARG A 118 8.87 -7.33 -6.60
C ARG A 118 9.33 -8.51 -7.45
N GLU A 119 8.88 -9.72 -7.16
CA GLU A 119 9.27 -10.92 -7.93
C GLU A 119 8.94 -10.78 -9.43
N SER A 120 7.82 -10.12 -9.77
CA SER A 120 7.37 -9.99 -11.16
C SER A 120 8.05 -8.84 -11.91
N PHE A 121 8.44 -7.77 -11.21
CA PHE A 121 8.82 -6.49 -11.84
C PHE A 121 10.05 -5.82 -11.21
N GLU A 122 10.91 -6.54 -10.47
CA GLU A 122 12.07 -5.99 -9.75
C GLU A 122 12.91 -5.00 -10.58
N GLU A 123 13.23 -5.37 -11.82
CA GLU A 123 14.08 -4.56 -12.72
C GLU A 123 13.42 -3.26 -13.19
N TYR A 124 12.09 -3.17 -13.08
CA TYR A 124 11.31 -2.03 -13.56
C TYR A 124 10.71 -1.20 -12.44
N LEU A 125 10.74 -1.66 -11.20
CA LEU A 125 10.19 -0.91 -10.07
C LEU A 125 10.95 0.39 -9.85
N LEU A 126 10.21 1.50 -9.76
CA LEU A 126 10.75 2.78 -9.36
C LEU A 126 10.94 2.78 -7.83
N LEU A 127 12.18 2.60 -7.38
CA LEU A 127 12.57 2.62 -5.97
C LEU A 127 13.40 3.88 -5.66
N ASP A 128 13.32 4.37 -4.42
CA ASP A 128 14.18 5.47 -3.96
C ASP A 128 15.57 4.93 -3.57
N GLN A 129 16.63 5.70 -3.83
CA GLN A 129 18.02 5.22 -3.73
C GLN A 129 18.49 4.96 -2.28
N ASP A 130 17.82 5.57 -1.29
CA ASP A 130 18.16 5.48 0.13
C ASP A 130 17.48 4.29 0.85
N ASP A 131 16.67 3.47 0.16
CA ASP A 131 15.84 2.41 0.77
C ASP A 131 16.56 1.09 1.07
N THR A 132 17.89 1.03 0.90
CA THR A 132 18.64 -0.24 0.95
C THR A 132 18.90 -0.80 2.35
N LEU A 133 18.48 -0.16 3.44
CA LEU A 133 18.91 -0.56 4.79
C LEU A 133 17.88 -0.27 5.89
N GLN A 134 16.86 -1.13 6.05
CA GLN A 134 16.15 -1.33 7.33
C GLN A 134 15.64 -2.79 7.47
N GLU A 135 16.55 -3.77 7.54
CA GLU A 135 16.19 -5.11 8.02
C GLU A 135 16.15 -5.18 9.56
N GLU A 136 16.88 -4.28 10.23
CA GLU A 136 16.79 -4.09 11.67
C GLU A 136 15.36 -3.63 12.01
N ASP A 137 14.70 -4.38 12.91
CA ASP A 137 13.33 -4.14 13.39
C ASP A 137 12.18 -4.46 12.42
N ALA A 138 12.39 -5.19 11.32
CA ALA A 138 11.32 -5.54 10.37
C ALA A 138 10.10 -6.19 11.05
N VAL A 139 10.32 -7.16 11.94
CA VAL A 139 9.23 -7.85 12.68
C VAL A 139 8.44 -6.86 13.53
N LEU A 140 9.11 -5.96 14.24
CA LEU A 140 8.45 -4.96 15.07
C LEU A 140 7.63 -3.98 14.22
N GLN A 141 8.14 -3.58 13.06
CA GLN A 141 7.40 -2.74 12.12
C GLN A 141 6.14 -3.43 11.60
N GLU A 142 6.22 -4.73 11.31
CA GLU A 142 5.08 -5.54 10.86
C GLU A 142 4.01 -5.67 11.95
N GLU A 143 4.41 -5.96 13.20
CA GLU A 143 3.48 -5.99 14.34
C GLU A 143 2.79 -4.64 14.55
N MET A 144 3.52 -3.52 14.42
CA MET A 144 2.91 -2.19 14.52
C MET A 144 1.93 -1.90 13.38
N ILE A 145 2.24 -2.31 12.15
CA ILE A 145 1.35 -2.16 11.00
C ILE A 145 0.07 -2.95 11.22
N GLU A 146 0.18 -4.20 11.70
CA GLU A 146 -0.97 -5.04 12.01
C GLU A 146 -1.88 -4.38 13.06
N HIS A 147 -1.31 -3.91 14.18
CA HIS A 147 -2.07 -3.18 15.19
C HIS A 147 -2.75 -1.92 14.65
N MET A 148 -2.06 -1.15 13.80
CA MET A 148 -2.63 0.07 13.21
C MET A 148 -3.69 -0.21 12.15
N LEU A 149 -3.63 -1.35 11.46
CA LEU A 149 -4.68 -1.81 10.57
C LEU A 149 -5.95 -2.13 11.35
N GLU A 150 -5.84 -2.83 12.49
CA GLU A 150 -6.97 -3.09 13.38
C GLU A 150 -7.59 -1.78 13.90
N ASP A 151 -6.76 -0.84 14.37
CA ASP A 151 -7.23 0.50 14.77
C ASP A 151 -7.96 1.22 13.63
N LEU A 152 -7.49 1.09 12.39
CA LEU A 152 -8.11 1.72 11.23
C LEU A 152 -9.51 1.16 10.95
N LYS A 153 -9.70 -0.16 11.11
CA LYS A 153 -10.99 -0.84 10.89
C LYS A 153 -12.09 -0.27 11.80
N ASP A 154 -11.73 0.06 13.04
CA ASP A 154 -12.62 0.63 14.05
C ASP A 154 -12.64 2.17 14.10
N SER A 155 -11.77 2.82 13.32
CA SER A 155 -11.62 4.26 13.37
C SER A 155 -12.82 5.03 12.81
N ARG A 156 -13.07 6.23 13.36
CA ARG A 156 -13.98 7.24 12.78
C ARG A 156 -13.23 8.20 11.85
N GLN A 157 -12.19 7.72 11.16
CA GLN A 157 -11.45 8.57 10.24
C GLN A 157 -12.35 8.97 9.07
N GLU A 158 -12.76 10.24 9.00
CA GLU A 158 -13.66 10.75 7.94
C GLU A 158 -12.91 11.40 6.77
N LYS A 159 -11.62 11.70 6.97
CA LYS A 159 -10.79 12.42 6.01
C LYS A 159 -10.07 11.43 5.08
N ARG A 160 -10.14 11.69 3.77
CA ARG A 160 -9.33 10.98 2.77
C ARG A 160 -7.85 11.28 3.01
N LEU A 161 -7.03 10.25 3.03
CA LEU A 161 -5.58 10.40 3.21
C LEU A 161 -4.85 9.94 1.96
N ILE A 162 -3.73 10.59 1.68
CA ILE A 162 -2.77 10.17 0.66
C ILE A 162 -1.37 10.33 1.23
N GLY A 163 -0.59 9.27 1.17
CA GLY A 163 0.85 9.31 1.43
C GLY A 163 1.63 8.94 0.19
N PHE A 164 2.81 9.55 0.03
CA PHE A 164 3.77 9.20 -1.02
C PHE A 164 5.19 9.54 -0.57
N ARG A 165 6.18 8.99 -1.28
CA ARG A 165 7.60 9.25 -1.08
C ARG A 165 8.06 10.40 -1.97
N GLU A 166 8.87 11.30 -1.43
CA GLU A 166 9.52 12.38 -2.19
C GLU A 166 10.89 12.68 -1.57
N GLU A 167 11.97 12.37 -2.30
CA GLU A 167 13.37 12.61 -1.92
C GLU A 167 13.72 12.02 -0.53
N GLY A 168 13.50 10.71 -0.32
CA GLY A 168 13.79 10.03 0.93
C GLY A 168 12.90 10.44 2.11
N ARG A 169 11.80 11.16 1.86
CA ARG A 169 10.82 11.56 2.88
C ARG A 169 9.45 10.99 2.56
N VAL A 170 8.72 10.62 3.61
CA VAL A 170 7.31 10.28 3.51
C VAL A 170 6.48 11.51 3.83
N LEU A 171 5.59 11.87 2.90
CA LEU A 171 4.63 12.95 3.08
C LEU A 171 3.23 12.37 3.16
N VAL A 172 2.45 12.77 4.18
CA VAL A 172 1.05 12.36 4.33
C VAL A 172 0.16 13.59 4.35
N PHE A 173 -0.82 13.61 3.46
CA PHE A 173 -1.78 14.69 3.32
C PHE A 173 -3.19 14.20 3.59
N ASN A 174 -3.93 15.00 4.34
CA ASN A 174 -5.37 14.93 4.38
C ASN A 174 -5.93 15.74 3.20
N ARG A 175 -6.66 15.08 2.30
CA ARG A 175 -7.48 15.76 1.31
C ARG A 175 -8.83 16.08 1.95
N ALA A 176 -9.01 17.35 2.34
CA ALA A 176 -10.34 17.88 2.57
C ALA A 176 -11.14 17.74 1.26
N ASN A 177 -12.36 17.21 1.35
CA ASN A 177 -13.24 16.90 0.22
C ASN A 177 -13.21 18.01 -0.84
N LEU A 178 -12.60 17.75 -2.00
CA LEU A 178 -12.89 18.49 -3.22
C LEU A 178 -14.21 17.93 -3.73
N HIS A 179 -15.31 18.51 -3.27
CA HIS A 179 -16.58 18.38 -3.97
C HIS A 179 -16.36 18.84 -5.42
N LYS A 180 -16.48 17.90 -6.37
CA LYS A 180 -16.81 18.21 -7.76
C LYS A 180 -18.21 17.66 -8.01
#